data_AF-A0A496Q914-F1
#
_entry.id   AF-A0A496Q914-F1
#
_cell.length_a   1.000
_cell.length_b   1.000
_cell.length_c   1.000
_cell.angle_alpha   90.00
_cell.angle_beta   90.00
_cell.angle_gamma   90.00
#
_symmetry.space_group_name_H-M   'P 1'
#
loop_
_entity.id
_entity.type
_entity.pdbx_description
1 polymer ?
#
loop_
_entity_poly.entity_id
_entity_poly.type
_entity_poly.pdbx_seq_one_letter_code
_entity_poly.pdbx_strand_id
1 'polypeptide(L)'
;MGFELMNEAKRLPKMSPTIKVIGVGGAGNNAVNRMVESGIHGVEFVAINTDLQVLEACKAEKKLQIGKNITRGLGAGGRPDIGEQAGLESEDEIRDIL
;
A
#
# COMPACT_ATOMS: atom_id res chain seq x y z
N MET A 1 -31.49 18.44 39.64
CA MET A 1 -30.45 19.08 38.80
C MET A 1 -29.05 18.67 39.28
N GLY A 2 -28.78 17.36 39.41
CA GLY A 2 -27.52 16.87 39.97
C GLY A 2 -27.13 15.46 39.53
N PHE A 3 -27.87 14.86 38.59
CA PHE A 3 -27.61 13.51 38.07
C PHE A 3 -27.20 13.50 36.58
N GLU A 4 -27.37 14.62 35.86
CA GLU A 4 -27.01 14.74 34.44
C GLU A 4 -25.55 15.14 34.19
N LEU A 5 -24.78 15.49 35.23
CA LEU A 5 -23.43 16.03 35.09
C LEU A 5 -22.28 15.01 35.29
N MET A 6 -22.56 13.73 35.53
CA MET A 6 -21.52 12.70 35.70
C MET A 6 -21.33 11.77 34.49
N ASN A 7 -22.02 11.98 33.37
CA ASN A 7 -21.98 11.04 32.24
C ASN A 7 -21.15 11.50 31.04
N GLU A 8 -20.29 12.52 31.20
CA GLU A 8 -19.19 12.76 30.27
C GLU A 8 -17.91 12.11 30.79
N ALA A 9 -17.89 10.77 30.78
CA ALA A 9 -16.62 10.07 30.68
C ALA A 9 -15.99 10.54 29.37
N LYS A 10 -15.02 11.47 29.45
CA LYS A 10 -14.18 11.91 28.33
C LYS A 10 -13.68 10.67 27.60
N ARG A 11 -14.36 10.31 26.51
CA ARG A 11 -13.89 9.26 25.60
C ARG A 11 -12.57 9.77 25.05
N LEU A 12 -11.47 9.14 25.48
CA LEU A 12 -10.19 9.29 24.81
C LEU A 12 -10.44 9.11 23.31
N PRO A 13 -9.85 9.94 22.42
CA PRO A 13 -10.03 9.76 20.99
C PRO A 13 -9.71 8.31 20.66
N LYS A 14 -10.68 7.62 20.06
CA LYS A 14 -10.53 6.22 19.68
C LYS A 14 -9.43 6.19 18.63
N MET A 15 -8.21 5.93 19.05
CA MET A 15 -7.05 5.84 18.18
C MET A 15 -7.18 4.53 17.40
N SER A 16 -7.84 4.60 16.24
CA SER A 16 -7.91 3.47 15.32
C SER A 16 -6.55 3.31 14.66
N PRO A 17 -5.96 2.09 14.65
CA PRO A 17 -4.72 1.87 13.93
C PRO A 17 -4.94 2.12 12.44
N THR A 18 -3.98 2.80 11.81
CA THR A 18 -3.91 2.86 10.35
C THR A 18 -3.39 1.52 9.84
N ILE A 19 -4.18 0.83 9.03
CA ILE A 19 -3.79 -0.45 8.43
C ILE A 19 -3.48 -0.20 6.96
N LYS A 20 -2.28 -0.56 6.52
CA LYS A 20 -1.85 -0.51 5.12
C LYS A 20 -1.67 -1.92 4.58
N VAL A 21 -2.18 -2.19 3.39
CA VAL A 21 -2.03 -3.47 2.68
C VAL A 21 -1.23 -3.22 1.42
N ILE A 22 -0.03 -3.80 1.37
CA ILE A 22 0.94 -3.57 0.29
C ILE A 22 1.01 -4.81 -0.59
N GLY A 23 0.53 -4.70 -1.83
CA GLY A 23 0.72 -5.71 -2.87
C GLY A 23 2.02 -5.46 -3.60
N VAL A 24 2.95 -6.42 -3.58
CA VAL A 24 4.24 -6.34 -4.28
C VAL A 24 4.25 -7.27 -5.50
N GLY A 25 4.66 -6.76 -6.65
CA GLY A 25 4.75 -7.50 -7.91
C GLY A 25 3.39 -7.85 -8.50
N GLY A 26 3.39 -8.62 -9.61
CA GLY A 26 2.15 -8.90 -10.35
C GLY A 26 1.10 -9.67 -9.55
N ALA A 27 1.51 -10.72 -8.82
CA ALA A 27 0.60 -11.49 -7.99
C ALA A 27 0.07 -10.67 -6.80
N GLY A 28 0.92 -9.87 -6.14
CA GLY A 28 0.52 -8.99 -5.06
C GLY A 28 -0.47 -7.92 -5.52
N ASN A 29 -0.22 -7.27 -6.65
CA ASN A 29 -1.13 -6.30 -7.27
C ASN A 29 -2.49 -6.94 -7.62
N ASN A 30 -2.49 -8.17 -8.14
CA ASN A 30 -3.72 -8.90 -8.42
C ASN A 30 -4.51 -9.25 -7.13
N ALA A 31 -3.81 -9.61 -6.05
CA ALA A 31 -4.46 -9.82 -4.75
C ALA A 31 -5.09 -8.52 -4.22
N VAL A 32 -4.39 -7.39 -4.32
CA VAL A 32 -4.93 -6.07 -3.97
C VAL A 32 -6.15 -5.73 -4.81
N ASN A 33 -6.14 -5.98 -6.12
CA ASN A 33 -7.32 -5.77 -6.97
C ASN A 33 -8.55 -6.52 -6.44
N ARG A 34 -8.39 -7.80 -6.09
CA ARG A 34 -9.48 -8.62 -5.53
C ARG A 34 -9.98 -8.08 -4.20
N MET A 35 -9.07 -7.61 -3.34
CA MET A 35 -9.43 -7.01 -2.04
C MET A 35 -10.23 -5.72 -2.21
N VAL A 36 -9.82 -4.85 -3.14
CA VAL A 36 -10.54 -3.63 -3.49
C VAL A 36 -11.92 -3.96 -4.09
N GLU A 37 -11.97 -4.87 -5.05
CA GLU A 37 -13.22 -5.32 -5.69
C GLU A 37 -14.20 -5.97 -4.72
N SER A 38 -13.70 -6.68 -3.71
CA SER A 38 -14.51 -7.33 -2.68
C SER A 38 -15.03 -6.33 -1.63
N GLY A 39 -14.68 -5.05 -1.73
CA GLY A 39 -15.14 -4.01 -0.81
C GLY A 39 -14.51 -4.11 0.57
N ILE A 40 -13.25 -4.53 0.69
CA ILE A 40 -12.55 -4.49 1.98
C ILE A 40 -12.35 -3.02 2.39
N HIS A 41 -12.79 -2.69 3.60
CA HIS A 41 -12.76 -1.33 4.16
C HIS A 41 -11.82 -1.24 5.37
N GLY A 42 -11.45 -0.02 5.76
CA GLY A 42 -10.61 0.24 6.93
C GLY A 42 -9.12 -0.03 6.71
N VAL A 43 -8.70 -0.21 5.46
CA VAL A 43 -7.31 -0.38 5.07
C VAL A 43 -6.97 0.57 3.91
N GLU A 44 -5.72 1.01 3.87
CA GLU A 44 -5.14 1.74 2.75
C GLU A 44 -4.42 0.75 1.83
N PHE A 45 -4.88 0.64 0.58
CA PHE A 45 -4.26 -0.25 -0.40
C PHE A 45 -3.12 0.43 -1.14
N VAL A 46 -1.97 -0.23 -1.16
CA VAL A 46 -0.76 0.22 -1.86
C VAL A 46 -0.32 -0.88 -2.82
N ALA A 47 -0.01 -0.51 -4.06
CA ALA A 47 0.59 -1.40 -5.05
C ALA A 47 2.04 -0.99 -5.32
N ILE A 48 2.95 -1.95 -5.34
CA ILE A 48 4.37 -1.74 -5.61
C ILE A 48 4.79 -2.67 -6.74
N ASN A 49 5.36 -2.14 -7.81
CA ASN A 49 5.84 -2.97 -8.91
C ASN A 49 6.96 -2.31 -9.71
N THR A 50 7.84 -3.12 -10.31
CA THR A 50 8.80 -2.69 -11.33
C THR A 50 8.17 -2.48 -12.70
N ASP A 51 7.06 -3.18 -12.97
CA ASP A 51 6.34 -3.13 -14.25
C ASP A 51 5.27 -2.04 -14.20
N LEU A 52 5.41 -1.03 -15.06
CA LEU A 52 4.52 0.13 -15.12
C LEU A 52 3.11 -0.27 -15.59
N GLN A 53 3.01 -1.16 -16.57
CA GLN A 53 1.72 -1.56 -17.13
C GLN A 53 0.89 -2.32 -16.08
N VAL A 54 1.55 -3.20 -15.32
CA VAL A 54 0.90 -3.93 -14.22
C VAL A 54 0.50 -2.98 -13.08
N LEU A 55 1.28 -1.93 -12.83
CA LEU A 55 0.98 -0.94 -11.82
C LEU A 55 -0.21 -0.05 -12.23
N GLU A 56 -0.25 0.42 -13.47
CA GLU A 56 -1.34 1.22 -14.02
C GLU A 56 -2.68 0.47 -13.94
N ALA A 57 -2.69 -0.83 -14.27
CA ALA A 57 -3.87 -1.69 -14.19
C ALA A 57 -4.32 -2.04 -12.76
N CYS A 58 -3.53 -1.75 -11.73
CA CYS A 58 -3.90 -2.03 -10.34
C CYS A 58 -4.99 -1.07 -9.82
N LYS A 59 -5.85 -1.55 -8.93
CA LYS A 59 -6.98 -0.81 -8.33
C LYS A 59 -6.63 -0.18 -6.98
N ALA A 60 -5.40 -0.35 -6.50
CA ALA A 60 -4.91 0.32 -5.29
C ALA A 60 -4.98 1.84 -5.44
N GLU A 61 -5.32 2.55 -4.35
CA GLU A 61 -5.35 4.01 -4.31
C GLU A 61 -3.93 4.59 -4.44
N LYS A 62 -2.96 3.99 -3.74
CA LYS A 62 -1.55 4.35 -3.86
C LYS A 62 -0.80 3.34 -4.71
N LYS A 63 0.07 3.86 -5.58
CA LYS A 63 0.85 3.08 -6.53
C LYS A 63 2.28 3.60 -6.54
N LEU A 64 3.25 2.70 -6.38
CA LEU A 64 4.67 3.02 -6.41
C LEU A 64 5.37 2.15 -7.46
N GLN A 65 5.99 2.81 -8.43
CA GLN A 65 6.92 2.15 -9.33
C GLN A 65 8.31 2.14 -8.70
N ILE A 66 8.89 0.95 -8.52
CA ILE A 66 10.26 0.79 -7.99
C ILE A 66 11.25 0.47 -9.11
N GLY A 67 12.53 0.85 -8.93
CA GLY A 67 13.59 0.57 -9.89
C GLY A 67 13.37 1.24 -11.25
N LYS A 68 12.97 2.52 -11.25
CA LYS A 68 12.70 3.30 -12.48
C LYS A 68 13.93 3.33 -13.39
N ASN A 69 15.13 3.45 -12.83
CA ASN A 69 16.36 3.51 -13.63
C ASN A 69 16.85 2.11 -14.05
N ILE A 70 16.66 1.10 -13.19
CA ILE A 70 17.07 -0.29 -13.46
C ILE A 70 16.19 -0.94 -14.53
N THR A 71 14.87 -0.83 -14.39
CA THR A 71 13.90 -1.60 -15.20
C THR A 71 13.26 -0.77 -16.30
N ARG A 72 13.29 0.56 -16.18
CA ARG A 72 12.60 1.49 -17.10
C ARG A 72 11.10 1.18 -17.27
N GLY A 73 10.49 0.61 -16.23
CA GLY A 73 9.07 0.24 -16.23
C GLY A 73 8.73 -1.04 -16.97
N LEU A 74 9.72 -1.81 -17.42
CA LEU A 74 9.52 -3.07 -18.15
C LEU A 74 9.45 -4.31 -17.25
N GLY A 75 9.58 -4.12 -15.94
CA GLY A 75 9.57 -5.20 -14.97
C GLY A 75 10.93 -5.87 -14.73
N ALA A 76 10.99 -6.68 -13.67
CA ALA A 76 12.19 -7.44 -13.29
C ALA A 76 12.43 -8.71 -14.14
N GLY A 77 11.50 -9.09 -15.02
CA GLY A 77 11.67 -10.25 -15.91
C GLY A 77 11.82 -11.59 -15.18
N GLY A 78 11.21 -11.74 -14.00
CA GLY A 78 11.32 -12.95 -13.18
C GLY A 78 12.67 -13.13 -12.46
N ARG A 79 13.54 -12.11 -12.50
CA ARG A 79 14.84 -12.08 -11.84
C ARG A 79 14.76 -11.45 -10.44
N PRO A 80 14.92 -12.22 -9.35
CA PRO A 80 14.81 -11.68 -7.99
C PRO A 80 15.86 -10.63 -7.66
N ASP A 81 17.08 -10.77 -8.17
CA ASP A 81 18.19 -9.82 -7.99
C ASP A 81 17.86 -8.43 -8.54
N ILE A 82 17.15 -8.36 -9.68
CA ILE A 82 16.67 -7.09 -10.22
C ILE A 82 15.58 -6.48 -9.34
N GLY A 83 14.69 -7.32 -8.80
CA GLY A 83 13.65 -6.87 -7.86
C GLY A 83 14.24 -6.31 -6.56
N GLU A 84 15.28 -6.95 -6.03
CA GLU A 84 16.02 -6.48 -4.86
C GLU A 84 16.69 -5.13 -5.13
N GLN A 85 17.44 -5.02 -6.23
CA GLN A 85 18.06 -3.74 -6.63
C GLN A 85 17.03 -2.63 -6.84
N ALA A 86 15.89 -2.95 -7.45
CA ALA A 86 14.80 -1.99 -7.64
C ALA A 86 14.21 -1.51 -6.30
N GLY A 87 14.08 -2.40 -5.32
CA GLY A 87 13.63 -2.05 -3.98
C GLY A 87 14.62 -1.13 -3.27
N LEU A 88 15.92 -1.43 -3.36
CA LEU A 88 16.99 -0.61 -2.77
C LEU A 88 17.09 0.77 -3.43
N GLU A 89 16.96 0.86 -4.76
CA GLU A 89 16.92 2.14 -5.48
C GLU A 89 15.79 3.06 -4.97
N SER A 90 14.67 2.46 -4.56
CA SER A 90 13.45 3.17 -4.18
C SER A 90 13.19 3.12 -2.66
N GLU A 91 14.20 2.90 -1.82
CA GLU A 91 14.04 2.74 -0.37
C GLU A 91 13.33 3.96 0.27
N ASP A 92 13.73 5.17 -0.10
CA ASP A 92 13.13 6.41 0.42
C ASP A 92 11.66 6.54 0.00
N GLU A 93 11.35 6.24 -1.26
CA GLU A 93 9.95 6.25 -1.76
C GLU A 93 9.10 5.19 -1.05
N ILE A 94 9.68 4.03 -0.73
CA ILE A 94 9.01 2.97 0.06
C ILE A 94 8.80 3.46 1.50
N ARG A 95 9.78 4.14 2.09
CA ARG A 95 9.68 4.65 3.47
C ARG A 95 8.58 5.70 3.59
N ASP A 96 8.41 6.56 2.59
CA ASP A 96 7.40 7.63 2.59
C ASP A 96 5.95 7.11 2.48
N ILE A 97 5.73 5.89 1.99
CA ILE A 97 4.40 5.29 1.87
C ILE A 97 3.97 4.47 3.10
N LEU A 98 4.92 4.09 3.96
CA LEU A 98 4.71 3.33 5.20
C LEU A 98 4.18 4.23 6.33
#